data_AF-A0A0J8DAB5-F1
#
_entry.id   AF-A0A0J8DAB5-F1
#
_cell.length_a   1.000
_cell.length_b   1.000
_cell.length_c   1.000
_cell.angle_alpha   90.00
_cell.angle_beta   90.00
_cell.angle_gamma   90.00
#
_symmetry.space_group_name_H-M   'P 1'
#
loop_
_entity.id
_entity.type
_entity.pdbx_description
1 polymer ?
#
loop_
_entity_poly.entity_id
_entity_poly.type
_entity_poly.pdbx_seq_one_letter_code
_entity_poly.pdbx_strand_id
1 'polypeptide(L)'
;MSNIKLQLERTIAEVSVEVNNTVIFDTNPIVGASNVDDVNYDPTTGLITLNQPGEYKISWFVAIQSSLGVKGPEFAIVTSDMRVYTANTAVRTGQISDFALITVPEGGLTIKLVNRSSGLVVYAKDVSVTASLSILKAPEKGATGPKGNTGPMGAASLGGLELQLAGYSGANLSDTAVVPFDTIYTNLTTNISNSGGNIQITAAGRYMIDWWIGLSGSGSTRQVSLKLLKDGNEVGISYVYAQFACVNHGNTIVDITQADIAKGAVTIKLINNSGASLTLSQTTRQGSIRIVKITNG
;
A
#
# COMPACT_ATOMS: atom_id res chain seq x y z
N MET A 1 2.13 20.66 -12.21
CA MET A 1 2.77 19.94 -13.33
C MET A 1 2.75 18.46 -12.98
N SER A 2 2.19 17.62 -13.85
CA SER A 2 1.94 16.19 -13.60
C SER A 2 3.19 15.43 -13.14
N ASN A 3 3.13 14.84 -11.95
CA ASN A 3 4.16 13.98 -11.35
C ASN A 3 4.09 12.52 -11.87
N ILE A 4 3.21 12.22 -12.82
CA ILE A 4 3.05 10.88 -13.39
C ILE A 4 4.21 10.62 -14.35
N LYS A 5 5.03 9.63 -14.00
CA LYS A 5 6.20 9.20 -14.77
C LYS A 5 5.87 8.13 -15.80
N LEU A 6 4.94 7.24 -15.44
CA LEU A 6 4.57 6.10 -16.26
C LEU A 6 3.14 5.69 -15.94
N GLN A 7 2.37 5.33 -16.97
CA GLN A 7 1.13 4.59 -16.84
C GLN A 7 1.10 3.46 -17.87
N LEU A 8 0.76 2.26 -17.41
CA LEU A 8 0.70 1.02 -18.17
C LEU A 8 -0.65 0.35 -17.93
N GLU A 9 -1.16 -0.31 -18.95
CA GLU A 9 -2.38 -1.09 -18.88
C GLU A 9 -2.19 -2.43 -19.58
N ARG A 10 -2.97 -3.40 -19.12
CA ARG A 10 -3.03 -4.72 -19.71
C ARG A 10 -4.41 -4.93 -20.32
N THR A 11 -4.46 -5.16 -21.63
CA THR A 11 -5.67 -5.37 -22.42
C THR A 11 -5.61 -6.67 -23.24
N ILE A 12 -4.50 -7.43 -23.21
CA ILE A 12 -4.37 -8.72 -23.92
C ILE A 12 -5.18 -9.87 -23.32
N ALA A 13 -5.48 -10.83 -24.19
CA ALA A 13 -6.28 -12.03 -23.95
C ALA A 13 -5.54 -13.20 -23.28
N GLU A 14 -4.26 -13.10 -22.87
CA GLU A 14 -3.69 -14.21 -22.08
C GLU A 14 -4.51 -14.36 -20.81
N VAL A 15 -4.84 -15.61 -20.53
CA VAL A 15 -5.83 -15.93 -19.52
C VAL A 15 -5.24 -16.01 -18.13
N SER A 16 -3.91 -16.01 -17.97
CA SER A 16 -3.35 -16.36 -16.66
C SER A 16 -1.88 -15.91 -16.51
N VAL A 17 -1.42 -15.86 -15.28
CA VAL A 17 -0.04 -15.62 -14.86
C VAL A 17 0.43 -16.74 -13.94
N GLU A 18 1.49 -17.43 -14.34
CA GLU A 18 2.11 -18.51 -13.56
C GLU A 18 2.77 -18.01 -12.28
N VAL A 19 3.09 -18.93 -11.37
CA VAL A 19 3.82 -18.61 -10.13
C VAL A 19 5.18 -18.02 -10.46
N ASN A 20 5.52 -16.91 -9.80
CA ASN A 20 6.74 -16.13 -10.00
C ASN A 20 6.90 -15.48 -11.38
N ASN A 21 5.88 -15.53 -12.23
CA ASN A 21 5.88 -14.82 -13.50
C ASN A 21 5.42 -13.38 -13.34
N THR A 22 5.94 -12.53 -14.23
CA THR A 22 5.67 -11.10 -14.26
C THR A 22 4.34 -10.82 -14.98
N VAL A 23 3.58 -9.86 -14.45
CA VAL A 23 2.42 -9.30 -15.13
C VAL A 23 2.94 -8.41 -16.27
N ILE A 24 2.63 -8.81 -17.50
CA ILE A 24 2.99 -8.05 -18.70
C ILE A 24 1.86 -7.08 -19.04
N PHE A 25 2.23 -5.80 -19.18
CA PHE A 25 1.39 -4.75 -19.73
C PHE A 25 1.70 -4.56 -21.22
N ASP A 26 0.66 -4.46 -22.04
CA ASP A 26 0.76 -4.49 -23.50
C ASP A 26 0.42 -3.16 -24.18
N THR A 27 -0.01 -2.17 -23.40
CA THR A 27 -0.22 -0.82 -23.94
C THR A 27 1.10 -0.08 -24.06
N ASN A 28 1.19 0.76 -25.09
CA ASN A 28 2.27 1.73 -25.19
C ASN A 28 2.26 2.60 -23.93
N PRO A 29 3.42 2.80 -23.28
CA PRO A 29 3.47 3.54 -22.04
C PRO A 29 2.97 4.96 -22.26
N ILE A 30 2.01 5.42 -21.46
CA ILE A 30 1.66 6.84 -21.44
C ILE A 30 2.71 7.54 -20.60
N VAL A 31 3.63 8.20 -21.31
CA VAL A 31 4.79 8.86 -20.75
C VAL A 31 4.59 10.36 -20.93
N GLY A 32 4.52 11.13 -19.84
CA GLY A 32 4.60 12.59 -19.90
C GLY A 32 5.92 13.07 -20.54
N ALA A 33 5.90 14.23 -21.20
CA ALA A 33 7.02 14.75 -22.00
C ALA A 33 8.38 14.87 -21.26
N SER A 34 8.39 14.85 -19.92
CA SER A 34 9.56 14.98 -19.04
C SER A 34 10.15 13.65 -18.55
N ASN A 35 9.77 12.50 -19.14
CA ASN A 35 9.94 11.18 -18.52
C ASN A 35 10.77 10.17 -19.34
N VAL A 36 11.31 10.54 -20.51
CA VAL A 36 12.02 9.57 -21.38
C VAL A 36 13.31 9.05 -20.72
N ASP A 37 13.86 9.79 -19.75
CA ASP A 37 15.09 9.45 -19.03
C ASP A 37 14.87 9.03 -17.56
N ASP A 38 13.64 9.10 -17.03
CA ASP A 38 13.37 8.84 -15.60
C ASP A 38 12.92 7.39 -15.33
N VAL A 39 12.03 6.86 -16.17
CA VAL A 39 11.43 5.54 -15.99
C VAL A 39 11.24 4.87 -17.35
N ASN A 40 11.79 3.66 -17.50
CA ASN A 40 11.64 2.87 -18.71
C ASN A 40 10.87 1.58 -18.41
N TYR A 41 10.11 1.10 -19.40
CA TYR A 41 9.40 -0.18 -19.34
C TYR A 41 9.79 -1.04 -20.54
N ASP A 42 10.17 -2.29 -20.29
CA ASP A 42 10.37 -3.31 -21.32
C ASP A 42 9.12 -4.20 -21.44
N PRO A 43 8.32 -4.10 -22.52
CA PRO A 43 7.09 -4.86 -22.68
C PRO A 43 7.30 -6.37 -22.90
N THR A 44 8.50 -6.83 -23.27
CA THR A 44 8.78 -8.26 -23.42
C THR A 44 9.05 -8.95 -22.10
N THR A 45 9.62 -8.24 -21.14
CA THR A 45 10.03 -8.81 -19.84
C THR A 45 9.19 -8.31 -18.67
N GLY A 46 8.42 -7.24 -18.89
CA GLY A 46 7.69 -6.48 -17.88
C GLY A 46 8.59 -5.77 -16.85
N LEU A 47 9.88 -5.61 -17.17
CA LEU A 47 10.85 -4.94 -16.31
C LEU A 47 10.68 -3.43 -16.40
N ILE A 48 10.52 -2.76 -15.26
CA ILE A 48 10.49 -1.30 -15.15
C ILE A 48 11.81 -0.85 -14.51
N THR A 49 12.49 0.13 -15.09
CA THR A 49 13.74 0.70 -14.55
C THR A 49 13.51 2.12 -14.08
N LEU A 50 13.83 2.42 -12.82
CA LEU A 50 13.83 3.76 -12.24
C LEU A 50 15.25 4.35 -12.36
N ASN A 51 15.46 5.24 -13.32
CA ASN A 51 16.79 5.70 -13.74
C ASN A 51 17.34 6.88 -12.94
N GLN A 52 16.53 7.48 -12.08
CA GLN A 52 16.95 8.63 -11.29
C GLN A 52 16.76 8.37 -9.79
N PRO A 53 17.62 8.94 -8.93
CA PRO A 53 17.35 8.96 -7.50
C PRO A 53 16.06 9.72 -7.18
N GLY A 54 15.42 9.36 -6.08
CA GLY A 54 14.21 10.03 -5.61
C GLY A 54 13.20 9.09 -4.97
N GLU A 55 12.03 9.63 -4.67
CA GLU A 55 10.95 8.90 -4.02
C GLU A 55 9.82 8.67 -5.01
N TYR A 56 9.41 7.42 -5.14
CA TYR A 56 8.45 6.96 -6.12
C TYR A 56 7.26 6.34 -5.40
N LYS A 57 6.06 6.70 -5.85
CA LYS A 57 4.81 6.01 -5.52
C LYS A 57 4.39 5.19 -6.72
N ILE A 58 4.28 3.89 -6.55
CA ILE A 58 3.78 2.97 -7.56
C ILE A 58 2.40 2.53 -7.11
N SER A 59 1.39 2.63 -7.96
CA SER A 59 0.05 2.12 -7.69
C SER A 59 -0.33 1.12 -8.76
N TRP A 60 -1.02 0.05 -8.42
CA TRP A 60 -1.38 -0.99 -9.37
C TRP A 60 -2.68 -1.69 -8.99
N PHE A 61 -3.31 -2.31 -9.97
CA PHE A 61 -4.33 -3.32 -9.75
C PHE A 61 -4.19 -4.48 -10.74
N VAL A 62 -4.70 -5.65 -10.34
CA VAL A 62 -4.88 -6.85 -11.16
C VAL A 62 -6.30 -7.37 -10.95
N ALA A 63 -7.08 -7.44 -12.02
CA ALA A 63 -8.39 -8.08 -12.05
C ALA A 63 -8.26 -9.58 -12.34
N ILE A 64 -8.88 -10.41 -11.50
CA ILE A 64 -8.75 -11.85 -11.49
C ILE A 64 -10.13 -12.52 -11.59
N GLN A 65 -10.19 -13.63 -12.32
CA GLN A 65 -11.37 -14.50 -12.37
C GLN A 65 -11.24 -15.68 -11.40
N SER A 66 -10.04 -16.24 -11.23
CA SER A 66 -9.84 -17.36 -10.31
C SER A 66 -8.39 -17.51 -9.87
N SER A 67 -8.21 -18.18 -8.74
CA SER A 67 -6.93 -18.54 -8.16
C SER A 67 -7.13 -19.86 -7.40
N LEU A 68 -7.12 -20.97 -8.15
CA LEU A 68 -7.44 -22.29 -7.61
C LEU A 68 -6.25 -22.87 -6.84
N GLY A 69 -6.53 -23.56 -5.72
CA GLY A 69 -5.49 -24.27 -4.95
C GLY A 69 -4.53 -23.39 -4.14
N VAL A 70 -4.71 -22.07 -4.13
CA VAL A 70 -3.86 -21.13 -3.37
C VAL A 70 -4.55 -20.68 -2.07
N LYS A 71 -3.81 -20.18 -1.06
CA LYS A 71 -4.36 -19.61 0.18
C LYS A 71 -5.02 -18.22 0.01
N GLY A 72 -5.25 -17.82 -1.24
CA GLY A 72 -5.58 -16.48 -1.66
C GLY A 72 -4.62 -16.06 -2.77
N PRO A 73 -5.08 -15.29 -3.76
CA PRO A 73 -4.20 -14.70 -4.77
C PRO A 73 -3.28 -13.64 -4.14
N GLU A 74 -2.05 -13.58 -4.63
CA GLU A 74 -0.97 -12.73 -4.14
C GLU A 74 -0.17 -12.18 -5.32
N PHE A 75 -0.03 -10.85 -5.35
CA PHE A 75 0.81 -10.12 -6.28
C PHE A 75 1.77 -9.21 -5.52
N ALA A 76 2.96 -8.97 -6.07
CA ALA A 76 3.92 -8.10 -5.42
C ALA A 76 4.76 -7.29 -6.40
N ILE A 77 5.11 -6.07 -5.99
CA ILE A 77 6.24 -5.34 -6.59
C ILE A 77 7.53 -5.92 -6.02
N VAL A 78 8.34 -6.54 -6.88
CA VAL A 78 9.66 -7.05 -6.55
C VAL A 78 10.70 -6.12 -7.15
N THR A 79 11.65 -5.72 -6.33
CA THR A 79 12.73 -4.80 -6.70
C THR A 79 14.06 -5.55 -6.84
N SER A 80 15.01 -4.99 -7.61
CA SER A 80 16.35 -5.57 -7.80
C SER A 80 17.20 -5.65 -6.53
N ASP A 81 16.88 -4.83 -5.53
CA ASP A 81 17.51 -4.85 -4.20
C ASP A 81 16.77 -5.77 -3.20
N MET A 82 15.97 -6.71 -3.72
CA MET A 82 15.27 -7.78 -2.99
C MET A 82 14.13 -7.32 -2.08
N ARG A 83 13.68 -6.06 -2.13
CA ARG A 83 12.44 -5.66 -1.45
C ARG A 83 11.21 -6.15 -2.21
N VAL A 84 10.20 -6.61 -1.46
CA VAL A 84 8.98 -7.24 -1.99
C VAL A 84 7.71 -6.62 -1.36
N TYR A 85 6.97 -5.82 -2.11
CA TYR A 85 5.76 -5.09 -1.69
C TYR A 85 4.53 -5.89 -2.10
N THR A 86 3.98 -6.67 -1.19
CA THR A 86 2.97 -7.69 -1.48
C THR A 86 1.57 -7.21 -1.13
N ALA A 87 0.65 -7.46 -2.05
CA ALA A 87 -0.78 -7.41 -1.80
C ALA A 87 -1.42 -8.76 -2.09
N ASN A 88 -2.41 -9.09 -1.27
CA ASN A 88 -3.13 -10.35 -1.38
C ASN A 88 -4.53 -10.19 -0.81
N THR A 89 -5.37 -11.17 -1.08
CA THR A 89 -6.74 -11.20 -0.58
C THR A 89 -7.18 -12.64 -0.35
N ALA A 90 -8.17 -12.85 0.50
CA ALA A 90 -8.85 -14.14 0.61
C ALA A 90 -9.89 -14.33 -0.51
N VAL A 91 -10.26 -13.26 -1.23
CA VAL A 91 -11.20 -13.30 -2.35
C VAL A 91 -10.51 -13.83 -3.60
N ARG A 92 -11.11 -14.85 -4.22
CA ARG A 92 -10.50 -15.56 -5.36
C ARG A 92 -10.90 -15.02 -6.72
N THR A 93 -11.79 -14.04 -6.76
CA THR A 93 -12.32 -13.32 -7.91
C THR A 93 -12.31 -11.81 -7.63
N GLY A 94 -12.43 -10.96 -8.64
CA GLY A 94 -12.52 -9.51 -8.46
C GLY A 94 -11.20 -8.78 -8.74
N GLN A 95 -10.88 -7.75 -7.95
CA GLN A 95 -9.68 -6.94 -8.14
C GLN A 95 -8.78 -7.01 -6.91
N ILE A 96 -7.48 -7.09 -7.15
CA ILE A 96 -6.42 -6.91 -6.15
C ILE A 96 -5.71 -5.64 -6.51
N SER A 97 -5.53 -4.75 -5.55
CA SER A 97 -4.87 -3.47 -5.77
C SER A 97 -4.00 -3.12 -4.58
N ASP A 98 -2.94 -2.38 -4.87
CA ASP A 98 -2.02 -1.86 -3.87
C ASP A 98 -1.20 -0.70 -4.40
N PHE A 99 -0.43 -0.09 -3.51
CA PHE A 99 0.57 0.92 -3.79
C PHE A 99 1.87 0.55 -3.07
N ALA A 100 2.99 1.08 -3.55
CA ALA A 100 4.32 0.92 -2.97
C ALA A 100 5.00 2.29 -2.89
N LEU A 101 5.66 2.58 -1.78
CA LEU A 101 6.58 3.72 -1.67
C LEU A 101 8.01 3.22 -1.71
N ILE A 102 8.78 3.75 -2.66
CA ILE A 102 10.13 3.32 -2.95
C ILE A 102 11.05 4.53 -2.97
N THR A 103 12.07 4.48 -2.12
CA THR A 103 13.21 5.40 -2.18
C THR A 103 14.29 4.76 -3.04
N VAL A 104 14.70 5.47 -4.09
CA VAL A 104 15.78 5.11 -5.00
C VAL A 104 17.01 5.94 -4.62
N PRO A 105 18.02 5.33 -3.97
CA PRO A 105 19.23 6.05 -3.56
C PRO A 105 20.10 6.46 -4.75
N GLU A 106 20.13 5.63 -5.79
CA GLU A 106 20.83 5.86 -7.06
C GLU A 106 20.01 5.27 -8.20
N GLY A 107 20.09 5.89 -9.39
CA GLY A 107 19.40 5.41 -10.59
C GLY A 107 19.76 3.97 -10.97
N GLY A 108 18.87 3.30 -11.70
CA GLY A 108 19.04 1.93 -12.17
C GLY A 108 18.29 0.87 -11.36
N LEU A 109 17.55 1.26 -10.33
CA LEU A 109 16.71 0.33 -9.57
C LEU A 109 15.62 -0.25 -10.47
N THR A 110 15.55 -1.57 -10.62
CA THR A 110 14.51 -2.21 -11.41
C THR A 110 13.40 -2.80 -10.57
N ILE A 111 12.17 -2.80 -11.09
CA ILE A 111 10.99 -3.37 -10.44
C ILE A 111 10.18 -4.25 -11.42
N LYS A 112 9.43 -5.21 -10.88
CA LYS A 112 8.45 -6.06 -11.59
C LYS A 112 7.21 -6.26 -10.73
N LEU A 113 6.03 -6.31 -11.36
CA LEU A 113 4.82 -6.82 -10.71
C LEU A 113 4.69 -8.32 -10.97
N VAL A 114 4.69 -9.14 -9.92
CA VAL A 114 4.86 -10.60 -10.01
C VAL A 114 3.70 -11.31 -9.32
N ASN A 115 3.17 -12.37 -9.93
CA ASN A 115 2.30 -13.32 -9.22
C ASN A 115 3.14 -14.11 -8.21
N ARG A 116 2.91 -13.87 -6.92
CA ARG A 116 3.59 -14.54 -5.81
C ARG A 116 2.69 -15.57 -5.11
N SER A 117 1.51 -15.82 -5.64
CA SER A 117 0.65 -16.90 -5.18
C SER A 117 1.38 -18.25 -5.24
N SER A 118 0.97 -19.19 -4.40
CA SER A 118 1.40 -20.61 -4.47
C SER A 118 0.92 -21.37 -5.71
N GLY A 119 0.24 -20.71 -6.66
CA GLY A 119 -0.36 -21.31 -7.84
C GLY A 119 -0.72 -20.26 -8.88
N LEU A 120 -1.17 -20.72 -10.04
CA LEU A 120 -1.55 -19.86 -11.16
C LEU A 120 -2.78 -19.01 -10.84
N VAL A 121 -2.76 -17.76 -11.30
CA VAL A 121 -3.88 -16.82 -11.20
C VAL A 121 -4.42 -16.56 -12.60
N VAL A 122 -5.74 -16.74 -12.76
CA VAL A 122 -6.46 -16.46 -14.02
C VAL A 122 -6.98 -15.02 -13.98
N TYR A 123 -6.67 -14.24 -15.01
CA TYR A 123 -7.17 -12.88 -15.18
C TYR A 123 -8.69 -12.85 -15.38
N ALA A 124 -9.32 -11.70 -15.07
CA ALA A 124 -10.72 -11.47 -15.39
C ALA A 124 -10.97 -11.46 -16.91
N LYS A 125 -12.00 -12.16 -17.38
CA LYS A 125 -12.37 -12.22 -18.81
C LYS A 125 -13.48 -11.24 -19.23
N ASP A 126 -14.19 -10.67 -18.27
CA ASP A 126 -15.37 -9.81 -18.50
C ASP A 126 -15.05 -8.32 -18.29
N VAL A 127 -13.77 -7.94 -18.38
CA VAL A 127 -13.28 -6.55 -18.22
C VAL A 127 -12.29 -6.20 -19.33
N SER A 128 -12.32 -4.94 -19.79
CA SER A 128 -11.46 -4.48 -20.88
C SER A 128 -10.01 -4.21 -20.45
N VAL A 129 -9.77 -3.90 -19.18
CA VAL A 129 -8.44 -3.69 -18.59
C VAL A 129 -8.26 -4.66 -17.44
N THR A 130 -7.36 -5.62 -17.59
CA THR A 130 -7.14 -6.70 -16.60
C THR A 130 -6.04 -6.36 -15.59
N ALA A 131 -5.18 -5.40 -15.89
CA ALA A 131 -4.25 -4.82 -14.93
C ALA A 131 -3.88 -3.39 -15.32
N SER A 132 -3.52 -2.59 -14.33
CA SER A 132 -2.97 -1.25 -14.54
C SER A 132 -1.86 -0.99 -13.55
N LEU A 133 -0.87 -0.20 -13.95
CA LEU A 133 0.20 0.25 -13.09
C LEU A 133 0.54 1.70 -13.43
N SER A 134 0.64 2.53 -12.40
CA SER A 134 1.11 3.91 -12.52
C SER A 134 2.26 4.19 -11.57
N ILE A 135 3.16 5.07 -11.99
CA ILE A 135 4.31 5.52 -11.22
C ILE A 135 4.26 7.03 -11.15
N LEU A 136 4.34 7.54 -9.93
CA LEU A 136 4.54 8.95 -9.64
C LEU A 136 5.91 9.14 -8.97
N LYS A 137 6.64 10.20 -9.34
CA LYS A 137 7.86 10.63 -8.65
C LYS A 137 7.57 11.87 -7.82
N ALA A 138 8.07 11.92 -6.59
CA ALA A 138 8.08 13.14 -5.78
C ALA A 138 8.86 14.26 -6.48
N PRO A 139 8.44 15.53 -6.34
CA PRO A 139 9.28 16.64 -6.78
C PRO A 139 10.63 16.62 -6.05
N GLU A 140 11.71 16.92 -6.78
CA GLU A 140 13.07 16.91 -6.23
C GLU A 140 13.26 18.01 -5.19
N LYS A 141 14.00 17.70 -4.11
CA LYS A 141 14.52 18.68 -3.14
C LYS A 141 15.31 19.75 -3.87
N GLY A 142 14.65 20.89 -4.13
CA GLY A 142 15.34 22.09 -4.59
C GLY A 142 16.56 22.35 -3.71
N ALA A 143 17.69 22.70 -4.33
CA ALA A 143 18.87 23.16 -3.62
C ALA A 143 18.42 24.23 -2.61
N THR A 144 18.75 24.07 -1.33
CA THR A 144 18.58 25.14 -0.34
C THR A 144 19.25 26.41 -0.87
N GLY A 145 18.48 27.31 -1.47
CA GLY A 145 18.95 28.64 -1.87
C GLY A 145 19.27 29.46 -0.62
N PRO A 146 20.12 30.49 -0.72
CA PRO A 146 20.39 31.37 0.41
C PRO A 146 19.06 31.92 0.96
N LYS A 147 18.86 31.77 2.27
CA LYS A 147 17.68 32.23 3.03
C LYS A 147 17.41 33.72 2.79
N GLY A 148 16.53 34.03 1.85
CA GLY A 148 15.83 35.32 1.68
C GLY A 148 14.32 35.09 1.73
N ASN A 149 13.55 36.14 2.04
CA ASN A 149 12.10 36.07 2.35
C ASN A 149 11.16 35.61 1.21
N THR A 150 11.70 35.08 0.11
CA THR A 150 10.99 34.43 -1.01
C THR A 150 11.86 33.29 -1.58
N GLY A 151 12.26 32.34 -0.73
CA GLY A 151 13.00 31.15 -1.16
C GLY A 151 12.10 30.12 -1.86
N PRO A 152 12.64 29.27 -2.75
CA PRO A 152 11.87 28.20 -3.36
C PRO A 152 11.29 27.30 -2.27
N MET A 153 9.98 27.13 -2.35
CA MET A 153 9.16 26.13 -1.69
C MET A 153 9.91 24.79 -1.58
N GLY A 154 10.22 24.34 -0.36
CA GLY A 154 10.98 23.12 -0.13
C GLY A 154 10.25 21.90 -0.67
N ALA A 155 10.95 21.04 -1.40
CA ALA A 155 10.32 19.85 -1.97
C ALA A 155 9.65 18.94 -0.95
N ALA A 156 8.54 18.34 -1.38
CA ALA A 156 7.85 17.30 -0.66
C ALA A 156 8.71 16.03 -0.56
N SER A 157 9.21 15.72 0.63
CA SER A 157 9.65 14.38 1.00
C SER A 157 8.40 13.55 1.33
N LEU A 158 8.17 12.45 0.61
CA LEU A 158 7.27 11.35 0.98
C LEU A 158 7.78 10.67 2.26
N GLY A 159 7.54 11.31 3.41
CA GLY A 159 7.84 10.73 4.72
C GLY A 159 6.71 9.83 5.19
N GLY A 160 7.01 8.61 5.66
CA GLY A 160 5.99 7.73 6.19
C GLY A 160 6.48 6.38 6.71
N LEU A 161 5.55 5.66 7.33
CA LEU A 161 5.72 4.31 7.85
C LEU A 161 4.70 3.40 7.18
N GLU A 162 5.13 2.24 6.73
CA GLU A 162 4.26 1.12 6.39
C GLU A 162 4.52 -0.05 7.34
N LEU A 163 3.44 -0.53 7.95
CA LEU A 163 3.43 -1.73 8.79
C LEU A 163 2.52 -2.78 8.21
N GLN A 164 2.81 -4.03 8.53
CA GLN A 164 2.12 -5.18 7.98
C GLN A 164 1.70 -6.12 9.11
N LEU A 165 0.57 -6.77 8.91
CA LEU A 165 0.10 -7.88 9.73
C LEU A 165 0.47 -9.17 8.98
N ALA A 166 1.55 -9.82 9.39
CA ALA A 166 2.11 -10.97 8.67
C ALA A 166 2.18 -12.25 9.54
N GLY A 167 2.27 -12.10 10.85
CA GLY A 167 2.39 -13.21 11.80
C GLY A 167 1.07 -13.79 12.33
N TYR A 168 -0.09 -13.40 11.79
CA TYR A 168 -1.40 -13.69 12.39
C TYR A 168 -2.36 -14.46 11.46
N SER A 169 -1.81 -15.29 10.57
CA SER A 169 -2.58 -16.11 9.62
C SER A 169 -3.64 -16.96 10.34
N GLY A 170 -4.91 -16.74 10.03
CA GLY A 170 -6.04 -17.45 10.64
C GLY A 170 -6.33 -17.13 12.11
N ALA A 171 -5.63 -16.16 12.71
CA ALA A 171 -5.84 -15.79 14.11
C ALA A 171 -7.17 -15.05 14.30
N ASN A 172 -7.71 -15.13 15.50
CA ASN A 172 -8.91 -14.38 15.89
C ASN A 172 -8.54 -13.04 16.53
N LEU A 173 -9.13 -11.96 16.03
CA LEU A 173 -9.05 -10.62 16.58
C LEU A 173 -10.33 -10.33 17.36
N SER A 174 -10.28 -10.45 18.68
CA SER A 174 -11.42 -10.20 19.57
C SER A 174 -11.99 -8.80 19.41
N ASP A 175 -13.26 -8.61 19.78
CA ASP A 175 -13.85 -7.26 19.83
C ASP A 175 -13.03 -6.34 20.75
N THR A 176 -12.89 -5.07 20.36
CA THR A 176 -12.05 -4.02 20.96
C THR A 176 -10.53 -4.26 20.92
N ALA A 177 -10.06 -5.41 20.41
CA ALA A 177 -8.65 -5.71 20.29
C ALA A 177 -7.94 -4.81 19.26
N VAL A 178 -6.70 -4.44 19.57
CA VAL A 178 -5.81 -3.69 18.67
C VAL A 178 -5.29 -4.61 17.58
N VAL A 179 -5.27 -4.13 16.34
CA VAL A 179 -4.62 -4.81 15.22
C VAL A 179 -3.10 -4.70 15.39
N PRO A 180 -2.34 -5.80 15.55
CA PRO A 180 -0.97 -5.71 16.08
C PRO A 180 0.09 -5.16 15.13
N PHE A 181 -0.13 -5.26 13.80
CA PHE A 181 0.84 -4.90 12.75
C PHE A 181 2.30 -5.23 13.13
N ASP A 182 2.61 -6.51 13.20
CA ASP A 182 3.84 -7.06 13.79
C ASP A 182 5.12 -6.81 12.98
N THR A 183 5.02 -6.39 11.74
CA THR A 183 6.16 -6.23 10.85
C THR A 183 6.30 -4.79 10.38
N ILE A 184 7.44 -4.16 10.65
CA ILE A 184 7.82 -2.89 10.01
C ILE A 184 8.32 -3.23 8.62
N TYR A 185 7.63 -2.72 7.62
CA TYR A 185 7.96 -3.02 6.24
C TYR A 185 8.84 -1.95 5.61
N THR A 186 8.44 -0.70 5.77
CA THR A 186 9.23 0.46 5.39
C THR A 186 9.05 1.51 6.46
N ASN A 187 10.15 2.12 6.92
CA ASN A 187 10.10 3.30 7.76
C ASN A 187 11.05 4.37 7.21
N LEU A 188 10.50 5.39 6.55
CA LEU A 188 11.26 6.51 5.99
C LEU A 188 11.32 7.70 6.95
N THR A 189 11.02 7.46 8.23
CA THR A 189 10.89 8.51 9.24
C THR A 189 11.43 8.06 10.59
N THR A 190 11.92 9.02 11.39
CA THR A 190 12.35 8.80 12.77
C THR A 190 11.29 9.21 13.79
N ASN A 191 10.21 9.87 13.36
CA ASN A 191 9.14 10.36 14.23
C ASN A 191 7.89 9.47 14.29
N ILE A 192 7.95 8.27 13.71
CA ILE A 192 6.88 7.27 13.79
C ILE A 192 7.49 5.92 14.17
N SER A 193 6.98 5.31 15.23
CA SER A 193 7.36 3.97 15.70
C SER A 193 6.13 3.11 15.96
N ASN A 194 6.29 1.78 16.02
CA ASN A 194 5.21 0.86 16.34
C ASN A 194 5.62 -0.11 17.44
N SER A 195 4.73 -0.35 18.39
CA SER A 195 4.84 -1.44 19.36
C SER A 195 3.50 -2.13 19.52
N GLY A 196 3.37 -3.32 18.91
CA GLY A 196 2.17 -4.15 18.99
C GLY A 196 0.89 -3.46 18.50
N GLY A 197 0.99 -2.60 17.49
CA GLY A 197 -0.14 -1.87 16.89
C GLY A 197 -0.47 -0.54 17.58
N ASN A 198 0.23 -0.22 18.68
CA ASN A 198 0.28 1.12 19.24
C ASN A 198 1.34 1.93 18.51
N ILE A 199 0.91 2.63 17.46
CA ILE A 199 1.76 3.44 16.61
C ILE A 199 1.94 4.80 17.29
N GLN A 200 3.17 5.19 17.55
CA GLN A 200 3.52 6.45 18.21
C GLN A 200 3.99 7.46 17.18
N ILE A 201 3.46 8.68 17.23
CA ILE A 201 3.90 9.81 16.40
C ILE A 201 4.42 10.94 17.30
N THR A 202 5.65 11.38 17.08
CA THR A 202 6.34 12.38 17.92
C THR A 202 6.53 13.73 17.25
N ALA A 203 6.05 13.92 16.02
CA ALA A 203 6.09 15.22 15.35
C ALA A 203 4.71 15.67 14.90
N ALA A 204 4.45 16.97 15.08
CA ALA A 204 3.25 17.62 14.61
C ALA A 204 3.18 17.61 13.08
N GLY A 205 1.96 17.62 12.57
CA GLY A 205 1.64 17.68 11.16
C GLY A 205 0.34 16.97 10.82
N ARG A 206 -0.01 17.03 9.54
CA ARG A 206 -1.15 16.32 8.97
C ARG A 206 -0.68 15.00 8.38
N TYR A 207 -1.37 13.92 8.66
CA TYR A 207 -1.01 12.57 8.23
C TYR A 207 -2.17 11.93 7.48
N MET A 208 -1.91 11.41 6.29
CA MET A 208 -2.83 10.49 5.61
C MET A 208 -2.58 9.10 6.18
N ILE A 209 -3.65 8.44 6.62
CA ILE A 209 -3.59 7.08 7.14
C ILE A 209 -4.57 6.25 6.35
N ASP A 210 -4.12 5.10 5.87
CA ASP A 210 -4.94 4.11 5.19
C ASP A 210 -4.60 2.72 5.69
N TRP A 211 -5.57 1.83 5.62
CA TRP A 211 -5.43 0.46 6.06
C TRP A 211 -6.27 -0.47 5.22
N TRP A 212 -5.85 -1.74 5.21
CA TRP A 212 -6.69 -2.84 4.80
C TRP A 212 -6.46 -4.04 5.70
N ILE A 213 -7.52 -4.80 5.97
CA ILE A 213 -7.49 -6.05 6.73
C ILE A 213 -8.26 -7.12 5.94
N GLY A 214 -7.56 -8.18 5.56
CA GLY A 214 -8.13 -9.39 4.98
C GLY A 214 -8.69 -10.32 6.03
N LEU A 215 -9.91 -10.80 5.82
CA LEU A 215 -10.68 -11.62 6.74
C LEU A 215 -11.13 -12.91 6.07
N SER A 216 -11.09 -14.02 6.80
CA SER A 216 -11.70 -15.31 6.44
C SER A 216 -12.95 -15.63 7.28
N GLY A 217 -13.47 -14.64 8.00
CA GLY A 217 -14.70 -14.76 8.75
C GLY A 217 -14.93 -13.57 9.67
N SER A 218 -16.20 -13.34 10.01
CA SER A 218 -16.64 -12.20 10.82
C SER A 218 -17.37 -12.62 12.11
N GLY A 219 -17.30 -13.91 12.45
CA GLY A 219 -18.02 -14.47 13.59
C GLY A 219 -19.54 -14.31 13.42
N SER A 220 -20.23 -13.83 14.45
CA SER A 220 -21.69 -13.62 14.47
C SER A 220 -22.13 -12.22 14.01
N THR A 221 -21.20 -11.32 13.66
CA THR A 221 -21.59 -9.97 13.24
C THR A 221 -22.13 -9.94 11.81
N ARG A 222 -23.02 -8.99 11.54
CA ARG A 222 -23.56 -8.72 10.19
C ARG A 222 -22.78 -7.63 9.46
N GLN A 223 -21.94 -6.88 10.17
CA GLN A 223 -21.14 -5.80 9.64
C GLN A 223 -19.80 -5.77 10.36
N VAL A 224 -18.73 -5.93 9.61
CA VAL A 224 -17.39 -5.69 10.13
C VAL A 224 -17.17 -4.18 10.23
N SER A 225 -16.73 -3.72 11.39
CA SER A 225 -16.34 -2.34 11.67
C SER A 225 -14.94 -2.30 12.28
N LEU A 226 -14.02 -1.59 11.63
CA LEU A 226 -12.70 -1.27 12.19
C LEU A 226 -12.61 0.21 12.46
N LYS A 227 -12.09 0.57 13.64
CA LYS A 227 -12.01 1.95 14.12
C LYS A 227 -10.55 2.35 14.30
N LEU A 228 -10.17 3.50 13.75
CA LEU A 228 -8.89 4.15 13.99
C LEU A 228 -9.05 5.13 15.16
N LEU A 229 -8.19 4.99 16.17
CA LEU A 229 -8.17 5.85 17.35
C LEU A 229 -6.91 6.70 17.40
N LYS A 230 -7.05 7.97 17.79
CA LYS A 230 -5.99 8.90 18.24
C LYS A 230 -6.16 9.15 19.73
N ASP A 231 -5.22 8.67 20.54
CA ASP A 231 -5.23 8.81 22.00
C ASP A 231 -6.58 8.39 22.63
N GLY A 232 -7.16 7.30 22.12
CA GLY A 232 -8.45 6.76 22.58
C GLY A 232 -9.68 7.35 21.88
N ASN A 233 -9.56 8.46 21.16
CA ASN A 233 -10.66 9.09 20.44
C ASN A 233 -10.76 8.61 19.00
N GLU A 234 -11.97 8.39 18.49
CA GLU A 234 -12.20 8.00 17.10
C GLU A 234 -11.80 9.11 16.12
N VAL A 235 -11.01 8.74 15.11
CA VAL A 235 -10.57 9.63 14.02
C VAL A 235 -10.77 9.03 12.63
N GLY A 236 -11.25 7.79 12.56
CA GLY A 236 -11.48 7.07 11.31
C GLY A 236 -12.23 5.77 11.57
N ILE A 237 -13.02 5.35 10.59
CA ILE A 237 -13.80 4.13 10.66
C ILE A 237 -14.02 3.55 9.27
N SER A 238 -14.13 2.24 9.17
CA SER A 238 -14.37 1.52 7.93
C SER A 238 -15.33 0.37 8.14
N TYR A 239 -16.16 0.09 7.14
CA TYR A 239 -17.18 -0.93 7.18
C TYR A 239 -17.11 -1.87 5.99
N VAL A 240 -17.46 -3.13 6.21
CA VAL A 240 -17.78 -4.08 5.14
C VAL A 240 -18.87 -5.01 5.64
N TYR A 241 -19.79 -5.41 4.77
CA TYR A 241 -20.77 -6.43 5.13
C TYR A 241 -20.08 -7.74 5.48
N ALA A 242 -20.61 -8.45 6.47
CA ALA A 242 -20.09 -9.73 6.88
C ALA A 242 -20.18 -10.74 5.72
N GLN A 243 -19.04 -11.29 5.33
CA GLN A 243 -18.91 -12.36 4.35
C GLN A 243 -18.00 -13.46 4.90
N PHE A 244 -18.06 -14.66 4.32
CA PHE A 244 -17.14 -15.75 4.65
C PHE A 244 -15.67 -15.37 4.37
N ALA A 245 -15.40 -14.54 3.37
CA ALA A 245 -14.10 -13.94 3.15
C ALA A 245 -14.29 -12.54 2.57
N CYS A 246 -13.57 -11.55 3.10
CA CYS A 246 -13.62 -10.19 2.62
C CYS A 246 -12.33 -9.43 2.92
N VAL A 247 -12.20 -8.23 2.36
CA VAL A 247 -11.19 -7.26 2.74
C VAL A 247 -11.91 -6.00 3.20
N ASN A 248 -11.56 -5.51 4.38
CA ASN A 248 -12.02 -4.23 4.89
C ASN A 248 -10.95 -3.17 4.61
N HIS A 249 -11.30 -2.13 3.87
CA HIS A 249 -10.41 -0.99 3.59
C HIS A 249 -10.91 0.24 4.31
N GLY A 250 -10.01 1.09 4.77
CA GLY A 250 -10.34 2.40 5.29
C GLY A 250 -9.21 3.38 5.12
N ASN A 251 -9.55 4.67 5.15
CA ASN A 251 -8.57 5.75 5.12
C ASN A 251 -9.13 6.97 5.82
N THR A 252 -8.25 7.84 6.30
CA THR A 252 -8.58 9.12 6.90
C THR A 252 -7.37 10.06 6.90
N ILE A 253 -7.60 11.30 7.32
CA ILE A 253 -6.56 12.29 7.55
C ILE A 253 -6.62 12.67 9.02
N VAL A 254 -5.47 12.64 9.69
CA VAL A 254 -5.34 13.01 11.10
C VAL A 254 -4.42 14.21 11.23
N ASP A 255 -4.92 15.25 11.90
CA ASP A 255 -4.12 16.39 12.32
C ASP A 255 -3.55 16.14 13.72
N ILE A 256 -2.23 16.25 13.83
CA ILE A 256 -1.48 16.18 15.09
C ILE A 256 -0.90 17.56 15.33
N THR A 257 -1.44 18.27 16.33
CA THR A 257 -1.04 19.65 16.62
C THR A 257 0.20 19.71 17.51
N GLN A 258 0.81 20.89 17.61
CA GLN A 258 1.91 21.08 18.58
C GLN A 258 1.43 20.89 20.03
N ALA A 259 0.17 21.22 20.32
CA ALA A 259 -0.43 20.96 21.63
C ALA A 259 -0.60 19.47 21.93
N ASP A 260 -0.85 18.64 20.92
CA ASP A 260 -0.87 17.18 21.08
C ASP A 260 0.52 16.65 21.45
N ILE A 261 1.56 17.03 20.69
CA ILE A 261 2.95 16.62 20.95
C ILE A 261 3.45 17.12 22.31
N ALA A 262 3.00 18.29 22.77
CA ALA A 262 3.38 18.82 24.08
C ALA A 262 2.93 17.93 25.25
N LYS A 263 1.93 17.06 25.05
CA LYS A 263 1.47 16.08 26.03
C LYS A 263 2.25 14.75 25.99
N GLY A 264 3.08 14.56 24.98
CA GLY A 264 3.83 13.33 24.73
C GLY A 264 3.63 12.82 23.30
N ALA A 265 4.10 11.61 23.04
CA ALA A 265 3.86 10.94 21.76
C ALA A 265 2.36 10.66 21.59
N VAL A 266 1.83 10.94 20.40
CA VAL A 266 0.44 10.62 20.05
C VAL A 266 0.34 9.15 19.65
N THR A 267 -0.62 8.44 20.25
CA THR A 267 -0.89 7.04 19.92
C THR A 267 -1.99 6.91 18.88
N ILE A 268 -1.66 6.32 17.73
CA ILE A 268 -2.60 5.81 16.73
C ILE A 268 -2.74 4.30 16.91
N LYS A 269 -3.98 3.79 16.89
CA LYS A 269 -4.25 2.33 16.84
C LYS A 269 -5.50 2.02 16.03
N LEU A 270 -5.46 0.93 15.26
CA LEU A 270 -6.64 0.36 14.59
C LEU A 270 -7.20 -0.75 15.49
N ILE A 271 -8.51 -0.75 15.74
CA ILE A 271 -9.16 -1.73 16.61
C ILE A 271 -10.33 -2.42 15.88
N ASN A 272 -10.62 -3.65 16.27
CA ASN A 272 -11.89 -4.29 15.96
C ASN A 272 -13.01 -3.63 16.78
N ASN A 273 -14.07 -3.18 16.11
CA ASN A 273 -15.26 -2.56 16.72
C ASN A 273 -16.54 -3.22 16.18
N SER A 274 -16.45 -4.47 15.74
CA SER A 274 -17.54 -5.20 15.07
C SER A 274 -18.57 -5.79 16.04
N GLY A 275 -18.34 -5.74 17.35
CA GLY A 275 -19.16 -6.42 18.36
C GLY A 275 -18.99 -7.95 18.39
N ALA A 276 -18.02 -8.48 17.65
CA ALA A 276 -17.68 -9.90 17.59
C ALA A 276 -16.21 -10.08 17.18
N SER A 277 -15.68 -11.28 17.45
CA SER A 277 -14.34 -11.66 17.02
C SER A 277 -14.27 -11.83 15.49
N LEU A 278 -13.23 -11.27 14.88
CA LEU A 278 -12.96 -11.42 13.44
C LEU A 278 -11.88 -12.47 13.22
N THR A 279 -12.05 -13.30 12.20
CA THR A 279 -11.03 -14.27 11.80
C THR A 279 -10.17 -13.66 10.70
N LEU A 280 -8.90 -13.40 10.99
CA LEU A 280 -7.94 -12.89 10.01
C LEU A 280 -7.69 -13.90 8.89
N SER A 281 -7.44 -13.41 7.68
CA SER A 281 -7.25 -14.28 6.51
C SER A 281 -6.07 -15.24 6.69
N GLN A 282 -6.11 -16.40 6.02
CA GLN A 282 -5.05 -17.42 6.09
C GLN A 282 -3.95 -17.23 5.03
N THR A 283 -3.80 -16.01 4.52
CA THR A 283 -2.77 -15.62 3.55
C THR A 283 -1.42 -15.43 4.25
N THR A 284 -0.38 -15.02 3.53
CA THR A 284 0.91 -14.62 4.13
C THR A 284 0.88 -13.26 4.81
N ARG A 285 -0.10 -12.41 4.44
CA ARG A 285 -0.29 -11.06 4.98
C ARG A 285 -1.77 -10.79 5.16
N GLN A 286 -2.17 -10.50 6.38
CA GLN A 286 -3.56 -10.31 6.76
C GLN A 286 -3.97 -8.85 6.71
N GLY A 287 -3.03 -7.93 6.52
CA GLY A 287 -3.33 -6.50 6.47
C GLY A 287 -2.11 -5.63 6.41
N SER A 288 -2.34 -4.35 6.17
CA SER A 288 -1.32 -3.31 6.20
C SER A 288 -1.95 -2.00 6.67
N ILE A 289 -1.12 -1.13 7.22
CA ILE A 289 -1.42 0.26 7.51
C ILE A 289 -0.25 1.11 7.05
N ARG A 290 -0.52 2.15 6.26
CA ARG A 290 0.49 3.13 5.87
C ARG A 290 0.08 4.47 6.42
N ILE A 291 1.07 5.20 6.95
CA ILE A 291 0.95 6.52 7.52
C ILE A 291 1.93 7.42 6.81
N VAL A 292 1.43 8.46 6.16
CA VAL A 292 2.24 9.38 5.35
C VAL A 292 2.01 10.80 5.84
N LYS A 293 3.09 11.50 6.18
CA LYS A 293 3.00 12.93 6.52
C LYS A 293 2.70 13.71 5.24
N ILE A 294 1.66 14.53 5.27
CA ILE A 294 1.32 15.45 4.20
C ILE A 294 2.18 16.70 4.39
N THR A 295 3.12 16.91 3.48
CA THR A 295 3.84 18.19 3.39
C THR A 295 3.07 19.08 2.44
N ASN A 296 2.55 20.20 2.94
CA ASN A 296 2.13 21.27 2.04
C ASN A 296 3.40 21.73 1.34
N GLY A 297 3.38 21.66 0.00
CA GLY A 297 4.35 22.36 -0.84
C GLY A 297 4.58 23.74 -0.27
#